data_AF-A0A316X234-F1
#
_entry.id   AF-A0A316X234-F1
#
_cell.length_a   1.000
_cell.length_b   1.000
_cell.length_c   1.000
_cell.angle_alpha   90.00
_cell.angle_beta   90.00
_cell.angle_gamma   90.00
#
_symmetry.space_group_name_H-M   'P 1'
#
loop_
_entity.id
_entity.type
_entity.pdbx_description
1 polymer ?
#
loop_
_entity_poly.entity_id
_entity_poly.type
_entity_poly.pdbx_seq_one_letter_code
_entity_poly.pdbx_strand_id
1 'polypeptide(L)'
;MNIELIKQETRTYYISDGKETSLLEKVKNLKEDVRADFKKWKESNPYLQFSDFKDKSIEEMKAGMQFLGEIIYVGLFLIALEEIEQESE
;
A
#
# COMPACT_ATOMS: atom_id res chain seq x y z
N MET A 1 9.34 7.60 -8.64
CA MET A 1 8.13 6.73 -8.60
C MET A 1 6.89 7.60 -8.67
N ASN A 2 6.03 7.41 -9.68
CA ASN A 2 4.75 8.10 -9.78
C ASN A 2 3.67 7.23 -9.10
N ILE A 3 3.28 7.58 -7.88
CA ILE A 3 2.39 6.77 -7.02
C ILE A 3 1.00 6.62 -7.65
N GLU A 4 0.42 7.72 -8.13
CA GLU A 4 -0.91 7.70 -8.74
C GLU A 4 -0.93 6.82 -9.99
N LEU A 5 0.11 6.91 -10.82
CA LEU A 5 0.24 6.05 -12.00
C LEU A 5 0.32 4.57 -11.61
N ILE A 6 1.11 4.21 -10.60
CA ILE A 6 1.24 2.81 -10.16
C ILE A 6 -0.07 2.28 -9.60
N LYS A 7 -0.78 3.05 -8.77
CA LYS A 7 -2.12 2.66 -8.28
C LYS A 7 -3.08 2.47 -9.45
N GLN A 8 -3.07 3.37 -10.43
CA GLN A 8 -3.92 3.29 -11.62
C GLN A 8 -3.58 2.05 -12.45
N GLU A 9 -2.31 1.80 -12.76
CA GLU A 9 -1.87 0.63 -13.53
C GLU A 9 -2.22 -0.68 -12.82
N THR A 10 -2.06 -0.74 -11.50
CA THR A 10 -2.49 -1.89 -10.70
C THR A 10 -4.00 -2.10 -10.79
N ARG A 11 -4.82 -1.04 -10.63
CA ARG A 11 -6.27 -1.15 -10.79
C ARG A 11 -6.62 -1.63 -12.20
N THR A 12 -6.02 -1.06 -13.24
CA THR A 12 -6.22 -1.46 -14.63
C THR A 12 -5.84 -2.92 -14.87
N TYR A 13 -4.72 -3.39 -14.32
CA TYR A 13 -4.30 -4.79 -14.42
C TYR A 13 -5.37 -5.75 -13.89
N TYR A 14 -5.92 -5.47 -12.70
CA TYR A 14 -6.95 -6.34 -12.12
C TYR A 14 -8.32 -6.18 -12.79
N ILE A 15 -8.72 -4.96 -13.16
CA ILE A 15 -10.02 -4.70 -13.81
C ILE A 15 -10.07 -5.29 -15.21
N SER A 16 -9.02 -5.07 -16.03
CA SER A 16 -8.98 -5.54 -17.42
C SER A 16 -9.01 -7.07 -17.54
N ASP A 17 -8.55 -7.77 -16.52
CA ASP A 17 -8.52 -9.24 -16.46
C ASP A 17 -9.76 -9.82 -15.74
N GLY A 18 -10.76 -8.98 -15.40
CA GLY A 18 -11.97 -9.41 -14.69
C GLY A 18 -11.74 -9.85 -13.25
N LYS A 19 -10.64 -9.42 -12.63
CA LYS A 19 -10.16 -9.82 -11.30
C LYS A 19 -10.43 -8.78 -10.22
N GLU A 20 -11.49 -7.99 -10.35
CA GLU A 20 -11.87 -6.97 -9.35
C GLU A 20 -12.04 -7.56 -7.94
N THR A 21 -12.69 -8.73 -7.82
CA THR A 21 -12.83 -9.40 -6.52
C THR A 21 -11.45 -9.77 -5.94
N SER A 22 -10.52 -10.23 -6.78
CA SER A 22 -9.15 -10.55 -6.33
C SER A 22 -8.38 -9.32 -5.87
N LEU A 23 -8.57 -8.18 -6.54
CA LEU A 23 -8.00 -6.91 -6.10
C LEU A 23 -8.49 -6.56 -4.69
N LEU A 24 -9.81 -6.62 -4.46
CA LEU A 24 -10.41 -6.30 -3.17
C LEU A 24 -9.92 -7.25 -2.06
N GLU A 25 -9.88 -8.56 -2.32
CA GLU A 25 -9.37 -9.54 -1.35
C GLU A 25 -7.89 -9.31 -1.02
N LYS A 26 -7.05 -9.04 -2.03
CA LYS A 26 -5.63 -8.77 -1.84
C LYS A 26 -5.38 -7.50 -1.05
N VAL A 27 -6.09 -6.42 -1.39
CA VAL A 27 -6.01 -5.15 -0.65
C VAL A 27 -6.47 -5.36 0.79
N LYS A 28 -7.59 -6.07 1.01
CA LYS A 28 -8.07 -6.39 2.36
C LYS A 28 -7.02 -7.12 3.20
N ASN A 29 -6.41 -8.17 2.65
CA ASN A 29 -5.39 -8.94 3.35
C ASN A 29 -4.17 -8.07 3.67
N LEU A 30 -3.69 -7.28 2.69
CA LEU A 30 -2.59 -6.34 2.90
C LEU A 30 -2.91 -5.28 3.97
N LYS A 31 -4.16 -4.83 4.07
CA LYS A 31 -4.54 -3.87 5.12
C LYS A 31 -4.36 -4.45 6.52
N GLU A 32 -4.63 -5.73 6.72
CA GLU A 32 -4.39 -6.38 8.01
C GLU A 32 -2.88 -6.44 8.33
N ASP A 33 -2.05 -6.80 7.35
CA ASP A 33 -0.59 -6.84 7.50
C ASP A 33 -0.03 -5.44 7.80
N VAL A 34 -0.45 -4.43 7.04
CA VAL A 34 -0.03 -3.03 7.21
C VAL A 34 -0.42 -2.49 8.58
N ARG A 35 -1.62 -2.80 9.08
CA ARG A 35 -2.03 -2.40 10.43
C ARG A 35 -1.19 -3.08 11.50
N ALA A 36 -0.86 -4.36 11.32
CA ALA A 36 -0.01 -5.08 12.26
C ALA A 36 1.41 -4.48 12.30
N ASP A 37 1.97 -4.12 11.15
CA ASP A 37 3.29 -3.50 11.08
C ASP A 37 3.28 -2.06 11.60
N PHE A 38 2.24 -1.29 11.31
CA PHE A 38 2.05 0.03 11.91
C PHE A 38 1.98 -0.07 13.44
N LYS A 39 1.25 -1.05 13.99
CA LYS A 39 1.16 -1.25 15.45
C LYS A 39 2.54 -1.48 16.07
N LYS A 40 3.38 -2.35 15.48
CA LYS A 40 4.76 -2.59 15.95
C LYS A 40 5.61 -1.33 15.80
N TRP A 41 5.51 -0.63 14.68
CA TRP A 41 6.26 0.59 14.44
C TRP A 41 5.88 1.70 15.44
N LYS A 42 4.59 1.81 15.77
CA LYS A 42 4.03 2.76 16.73
C LYS A 42 4.58 2.56 18.15
N GLU A 43 4.93 1.33 18.54
CA GLU A 43 5.58 1.07 19.84
C GLU A 43 6.92 1.79 19.98
N SER A 44 7.68 1.89 18.89
CA SER A 44 8.94 2.64 18.84
C SER A 44 8.75 4.12 18.50
N ASN A 45 7.58 4.49 17.94
CA ASN A 45 7.26 5.82 17.44
C ASN A 45 5.93 6.33 18.01
N PRO A 46 5.78 6.45 19.35
CA PRO A 46 4.48 6.66 19.99
C PRO A 46 3.80 7.98 19.62
N TYR A 47 4.56 8.99 19.17
CA TYR A 47 4.06 10.31 18.79
C TYR A 47 3.71 10.45 17.31
N LEU A 48 4.12 9.50 16.46
CA LEU A 48 3.92 9.58 15.01
C LEU A 48 2.61 8.91 14.58
N GLN A 49 1.93 9.49 13.59
CA GLN A 49 0.65 9.02 13.10
C GLN A 49 0.81 8.00 11.96
N PHE A 50 -0.32 7.46 11.49
CA PHE A 50 -0.31 6.54 10.36
C PHE A 50 0.23 7.19 9.08
N SER A 51 -0.02 8.49 8.87
CA SER A 51 0.52 9.27 7.75
C SER A 51 2.05 9.26 7.73
N ASP A 52 2.70 9.38 8.89
CA ASP A 52 4.17 9.33 8.99
C ASP A 52 4.71 7.93 8.63
N PHE A 53 4.00 6.87 9.06
CA PHE A 53 4.33 5.49 8.70
C PHE A 53 4.16 5.24 7.19
N LYS A 54 3.08 5.77 6.61
CA LYS A 54 2.81 5.71 5.16
C LYS A 54 3.93 6.38 4.38
N ASP A 55 4.32 7.60 4.74
CA ASP A 55 5.39 8.33 4.06
C ASP A 55 6.72 7.57 4.12
N LYS A 56 7.09 7.09 5.31
CA LYS A 56 8.29 6.26 5.50
C LYS A 56 8.27 4.99 4.64
N SER A 57 7.14 4.28 4.61
CA SER A 57 6.98 3.06 3.81
C SER A 57 7.16 3.34 2.31
N ILE A 58 6.62 4.46 1.84
CA ILE A 58 6.76 4.91 0.45
C ILE A 58 8.22 5.26 0.13
N GLU A 59 8.94 5.90 1.05
CA GLU A 59 10.38 6.18 0.87
C GLU A 59 11.20 4.90 0.78
N GLU A 60 10.95 3.93 1.64
CA GLU A 60 11.62 2.62 1.62
C GLU A 60 11.35 1.87 0.31
N MET A 61 10.12 1.92 -0.20
CA MET A 61 9.76 1.35 -1.49
C MET A 61 10.48 2.02 -2.67
N LYS A 62 10.62 3.36 -2.64
CA LYS A 62 11.37 4.09 -3.67
C LYS A 62 12.84 3.68 -3.69
N ALA A 63 13.42 3.37 -2.54
CA ALA A 63 14.81 2.95 -2.42
C ALA A 63 15.02 1.48 -2.84
N GLY A 64 14.02 0.61 -2.66
CA GLY A 64 14.11 -0.83 -2.90
C GLY A 64 13.65 -1.34 -4.28
N MET A 65 12.86 -0.57 -5.04
CA MET A 65 12.23 -1.07 -6.28
C MET A 65 13.25 -1.30 -7.41
N GLN A 66 13.30 -2.53 -7.96
CA GLN A 66 14.21 -2.91 -9.04
C GLN A 66 13.51 -3.48 -10.30
N PHE A 67 12.26 -3.98 -10.24
CA PHE A 67 11.60 -4.64 -11.38
C PHE A 67 10.08 -4.42 -11.53
N LEU A 68 9.56 -4.68 -12.73
CA LEU A 68 8.15 -4.49 -13.14
C LEU A 68 7.15 -5.37 -12.38
N GLY A 69 7.54 -6.60 -11.99
CA GLY A 69 6.70 -7.49 -11.17
C GLY A 69 6.46 -6.94 -9.76
N GLU A 70 7.36 -6.10 -9.27
CA GLU A 70 7.20 -5.40 -7.99
C GLU A 70 6.20 -4.24 -8.12
N ILE A 71 5.94 -3.71 -9.32
CA ILE A 71 5.05 -2.57 -9.52
C ILE A 71 3.60 -2.92 -9.16
N ILE A 72 3.11 -4.10 -9.56
CA ILE A 72 1.73 -4.51 -9.23
C ILE A 72 1.58 -4.72 -7.73
N TYR A 73 2.55 -5.40 -7.09
CA TYR A 73 2.55 -5.60 -5.64
C TYR A 73 2.66 -4.28 -4.87
N VAL A 74 3.56 -3.39 -5.28
CA VAL A 74 3.71 -2.06 -4.71
C VAL A 74 2.42 -1.26 -4.89
N GLY A 75 1.74 -1.35 -6.04
CA GLY A 75 0.45 -0.69 -6.21
C GLY A 75 -0.64 -1.24 -5.29
N LEU A 76 -0.69 -2.55 -5.04
CA LEU A 76 -1.61 -3.11 -4.04
C LEU A 76 -1.32 -2.57 -2.63
N PHE A 77 -0.05 -2.48 -2.27
CA PHE A 77 0.36 -1.93 -0.98
C PHE A 77 0.05 -0.43 -0.86
N LEU A 78 0.29 0.35 -1.92
CA LEU A 78 -0.03 1.78 -1.97
C LEU A 78 -1.54 2.04 -1.86
N ILE A 79 -2.36 1.20 -2.50
CA ILE A 79 -3.82 1.25 -2.35
C ILE A 79 -4.22 0.92 -0.91
N ALA A 80 -3.64 -0.12 -0.30
CA ALA A 80 -3.93 -0.49 1.08
C ALA A 80 -3.56 0.62 2.08
N LEU A 81 -2.39 1.26 1.91
CA LEU A 81 -1.98 2.43 2.70
C LEU A 81 -2.98 3.58 2.58
N GLU A 82 -3.39 3.92 1.37
CA GLU A 82 -4.36 4.99 1.11
C GLU A 82 -5.72 4.72 1.76
N GLU A 83 -6.24 3.49 1.63
CA GLU A 83 -7.53 3.14 2.23
C GLU A 83 -7.49 3.15 3.76
N ILE A 84 -6.38 2.75 4.40
CA ILE A 84 -6.26 2.81 5.87
C ILE A 84 -6.21 4.26 6.36
N GLU A 85 -5.48 5.12 5.64
CA GLU A 85 -5.41 6.54 6.00
C GLU A 85 -6.80 7.19 5.94
N GLN A 86 -7.56 6.93 4.88
CA GLN A 86 -8.93 7.44 4.72
C GLN A 86 -9.92 6.90 5.77
N GLU A 87 -9.68 5.70 6.33
CA GLU A 87 -10.47 5.15 7.43
C GLU A 87 -10.14 5.76 8.80
N SER A 88 -8.99 6.42 8.90
CA SER A 88 -8.44 6.99 10.15
C SER A 88 -8.73 8.49 10.30
N GLU A 89 -9.23 9.14 9.24
CA GLU A 89 -9.75 10.52 9.21
C GLU A 89 -11.24 10.60 9.57
#